data_AF-B0CKJ7-F1
#
_entry.id   AF-B0CKJ7-F1
#
_cell.length_a   1.000
_cell.length_b   1.000
_cell.length_c   1.000
_cell.angle_alpha   90.00
_cell.angle_beta   90.00
_cell.angle_gamma   90.00
#
_symmetry.space_group_name_H-M   'P 1'
#
loop_
_entity.id
_entity.type
_entity.pdbx_description
1 polymer ?
#
loop_
_entity_poly.entity_id
_entity_poly.type
_entity_poly.pdbx_seq_one_letter_code
_entity_poly.pdbx_strand_id
1 'polypeptide(L)' 'MRDFLTARGTQRVIPNNPTRKRIRPFDPIAYRRRNIIERTFCRLKDWRRIATRYDKLMINFAATCYIAAIVTWWIN' A
#
# COMPACT_ATOMS: atom_id res chain seq x y z
N MET A 1 -17.97 16.63 0.79
CA MET A 1 -16.87 15.67 1.12
C MET A 1 -16.07 15.22 -0.11
N ARG A 2 -16.67 14.63 -1.14
CA ARG A 2 -15.91 14.11 -2.29
C ARG A 2 -15.40 15.20 -3.23
N ASP A 3 -16.23 16.21 -3.48
CA ASP A 3 -15.84 17.34 -4.32
C ASP A 3 -14.71 18.16 -3.66
N PHE A 4 -14.70 18.21 -2.32
CA PHE A 4 -13.59 18.74 -1.54
C PHE A 4 -12.28 17.95 -1.74
N LEU A 5 -12.32 16.61 -1.80
CA LEU A 5 -11.15 15.79 -2.08
C LEU A 5 -10.65 15.99 -3.52
N THR A 6 -11.56 16.12 -4.48
CA THR A 6 -11.22 16.43 -5.87
C THR A 6 -10.63 17.84 -5.99
N ALA A 7 -11.15 18.83 -5.27
CA ALA A 7 -10.59 20.18 -5.19
C ALA A 7 -9.18 20.19 -4.59
N ARG A 8 -8.87 19.26 -3.69
CA ARG A 8 -7.51 19.01 -3.16
C ARG A 8 -6.61 18.19 -4.10
N GLY A 9 -7.06 17.87 -5.31
CA GLY A 9 -6.28 17.09 -6.27
C GLY A 9 -6.21 15.58 -5.98
N THR A 10 -7.02 15.06 -5.04
CA THR A 10 -7.05 13.62 -4.76
C THR A 10 -7.77 12.86 -5.88
N GLN A 11 -7.05 11.99 -6.58
CA GLN A 11 -7.60 11.16 -7.64
C GLN A 11 -8.30 9.92 -7.09
N ARG A 12 -9.39 9.51 -7.74
CA ARG A 12 -10.11 8.27 -7.41
C ARG A 12 -9.51 7.10 -8.17
N VAL A 13 -8.84 6.23 -7.43
CA VAL A 13 -8.23 5.01 -7.99
C VAL A 13 -9.00 3.74 -7.56
N ILE A 14 -9.81 3.81 -6.50
CA ILE A 14 -10.53 2.64 -5.97
C ILE A 14 -11.77 2.37 -6.84
N PRO A 15 -11.98 1.12 -7.29
CA PRO A 15 -13.15 0.73 -8.06
C PRO A 15 -14.43 0.91 -7.24
N ASN A 16 -15.55 1.09 -7.94
CA ASN A 16 -16.84 1.14 -7.27
C ASN A 16 -17.27 -0.26 -6.82
N ASN A 17 -18.05 -0.32 -5.74
CA ASN A 17 -18.80 -1.52 -5.39
C ASN A 17 -19.71 -1.93 -6.57
N PRO A 18 -19.70 -3.19 -7.03
CA PRO A 18 -20.55 -3.66 -8.13
C PRO A 18 -22.05 -3.33 -7.96
N THR A 19 -22.58 -3.35 -6.74
CA THR A 19 -24.00 -3.07 -6.44
C THR A 19 -24.34 -1.57 -6.48
N ARG A 20 -23.37 -0.68 -6.77
CA ARG A 20 -23.56 0.76 -6.69
C ARG A 20 -24.37 1.28 -7.88
N LYS A 21 -25.55 1.85 -7.60
CA LYS A 21 -26.43 2.47 -8.61
C LYS A 21 -25.77 3.60 -9.43
N ARG A 22 -24.92 4.42 -8.80
CA ARG A 22 -24.21 5.51 -9.48
C ARG A 22 -22.73 5.22 -9.58
N ILE A 23 -22.33 4.67 -10.72
CA ILE A 23 -20.94 4.42 -11.08
C ILE A 23 -20.24 5.76 -11.34
N ARG A 24 -18.99 5.86 -10.93
CA ARG A 24 -18.13 7.02 -11.17
C ARG A 24 -16.82 6.56 -11.80
N PRO A 25 -16.23 7.33 -12.71
CA PRO A 25 -14.96 6.96 -13.32
C PRO A 25 -13.88 6.84 -12.24
N PHE A 26 -13.03 5.84 -12.41
CA PHE A 26 -11.80 5.62 -11.64
C PHE A 26 -10.70 5.24 -12.62
N ASP A 27 -9.44 5.38 -12.22
CA ASP A 27 -8.31 4.95 -13.04
C ASP A 27 -7.98 3.46 -12.80
N PRO A 28 -8.30 2.55 -13.74
CA PRO A 28 -8.00 1.13 -13.59
C PRO A 28 -6.51 0.81 -13.70
N ILE A 29 -5.72 1.64 -14.38
CA ILE A 29 -4.28 1.43 -14.54
C ILE A 29 -3.59 1.73 -13.21
N ALA A 30 -3.91 2.86 -12.59
CA ALA A 30 -3.44 3.18 -11.24
C ALA A 30 -3.89 2.12 -10.22
N TYR A 31 -5.12 1.61 -10.34
CA TYR A 31 -5.60 0.54 -9.46
C TYR A 31 -4.78 -0.74 -9.63
N ARG A 32 -4.46 -1.13 -10.86
CA ARG A 32 -3.63 -2.31 -11.13
C ARG A 32 -2.21 -2.17 -10.58
N ARG A 33 -1.60 -0.99 -10.68
CA ARG A 33 -0.26 -0.71 -10.14
C ARG A 33 -0.17 -0.91 -8.63
N ARG A 34 -1.27 -0.73 -7.89
CA ARG A 34 -1.34 -0.95 -6.44
C ARG A 34 -0.97 -2.39 -6.04
N ASN A 35 -1.23 -3.39 -6.89
CA ASN A 35 -0.87 -4.78 -6.61
C ASN A 35 0.65 -4.97 -6.40
N ILE A 36 1.49 -4.17 -7.07
CA ILE A 36 2.95 -4.22 -6.87
C ILE A 36 3.28 -3.80 -5.44
N ILE A 37 2.70 -2.68 -4.99
CA ILE A 37 2.88 -2.15 -3.64
C ILE A 37 2.35 -3.14 -2.60
N GLU A 38 1.16 -3.71 -2.81
CA GLU A 38 0.57 -4.70 -1.91
C GLU A 38 1.45 -5.95 -1.77
N ARG A 39 1.96 -6.48 -2.89
CA ARG A 39 2.90 -7.61 -2.88
C ARG A 39 4.18 -7.29 -2.12
N THR A 40 4.74 -6.09 -2.30
CA THR A 40 5.92 -5.67 -1.53
C THR A 40 5.64 -5.62 -0.03
N PHE A 41 4.47 -5.12 0.38
CA PHE A 41 4.09 -5.13 1.80
C PHE A 41 3.79 -6.53 2.34
N CYS A 42 3.22 -7.42 1.53
CA CYS A 42 3.07 -8.83 1.91
C CYS A 42 4.44 -9.47 2.18
N ARG A 43 5.42 -9.27 1.29
CA ARG A 43 6.79 -9.78 1.48
C ARG A 43 7.45 -9.20 2.73
N LEU A 44 7.29 -7.90 2.99
CA LEU A 44 7.77 -7.29 4.23
C LEU A 44 7.12 -7.90 5.48
N LYS A 45 5.86 -8.37 5.38
CA LYS A 45 5.14 -9.02 6.48
C LYS A 45 5.48 -10.49 6.67
N ASP A 46 6.15 -11.14 5.72
CA ASP A 46 6.72 -12.49 5.94
C ASP A 46 7.72 -12.47 7.10
N TRP A 47 8.35 -11.32 7.34
CA TRP A 47 9.27 -11.09 8.44
C TRP A 47 8.48 -10.85 9.72
N ARG A 48 8.36 -11.90 10.55
CA ARG A 48 7.60 -11.87 11.81
C ARG A 48 7.92 -10.64 12.67
N ARG A 49 9.19 -10.23 12.79
CA ARG A 49 9.62 -9.03 13.54
C ARG A 49 8.95 -7.74 13.06
N ILE A 50 8.84 -7.56 11.74
CA ILE A 50 8.19 -6.40 11.12
C ILE A 50 6.67 -6.50 11.31
N ALA A 51 6.08 -7.66 10.99
CA ALA A 51 4.63 -7.83 11.02
C ALA A 51 3.99 -7.58 12.39
N THR A 52 4.68 -7.99 13.44
CA THR A 52 4.20 -7.87 14.83
C THR A 52 4.81 -6.69 15.58
N ARG A 53 5.72 -5.94 14.95
CA ARG A 53 6.45 -4.81 15.56
C ARG A 53 7.10 -5.20 16.89
N TYR A 54 7.91 -6.26 16.88
CA TYR A 54 8.61 -6.73 18.08
C TYR A 54 9.64 -5.72 18.61
N ASP A 55 10.29 -4.98 17.71
CA ASP A 55 11.33 -4.01 18.09
C ASP A 55 10.72 -2.80 18.80
N LYS A 56 11.04 -2.65 20.10
CA LYS A 56 10.55 -1.54 20.94
C LYS A 56 11.14 -0.19 20.52
N LEU A 57 12.39 -0.17 20.10
CA LEU A 57 13.08 1.04 19.68
C LEU A 57 12.81 1.34 18.21
N MET A 58 12.40 2.57 17.91
CA MET A 58 12.11 3.04 16.55
C MET A 58 13.29 2.80 15.58
N ILE A 59 14.53 2.99 16.07
CA ILE A 59 15.75 2.83 15.26
C ILE A 59 15.91 1.37 14.81
N ASN A 60 15.72 0.41 15.73
CA ASN A 60 15.84 -1.01 15.42
C ASN A 60 14.73 -1.48 14.47
N PHE A 61 13.51 -0.99 14.67
CA PHE A 61 12.40 -1.26 13.77
C PHE A 61 12.69 -0.72 12.36
N ALA A 62 13.18 0.53 12.25
CA ALA A 62 13.54 1.13 10.97
C ALA A 62 14.68 0.35 10.27
N ALA A 63 15.73 0.00 11.00
CA ALA A 63 16.84 -0.81 10.47
C ALA A 63 16.34 -2.15 9.92
N THR A 64 15.45 -2.84 10.65
CA THR A 64 14.87 -4.11 10.20
C THR A 64 14.02 -3.92 8.93
N CYS A 65 13.24 -2.85 8.84
CA CYS A 65 12.49 -2.50 7.63
C CYS A 65 13.41 -2.26 6.42
N TYR A 66 14.52 -1.54 6.60
CA TYR A 66 15.48 -1.30 5.52
C TYR A 66 16.13 -2.60 5.04
N ILE A 67 16.57 -3.46 5.96
CA ILE A 67 17.16 -4.76 5.62
C ILE A 67 16.14 -5.61 4.86
N ALA A 68 14.90 -5.71 5.34
CA ALA A 68 13.86 -6.49 4.68
C ALA A 68 13.52 -5.92 3.29
N ALA A 69 13.53 -4.60 3.11
CA ALA A 69 13.32 -3.97 1.81
C ALA A 69 14.45 -4.31 0.83
N ILE A 70 15.71 -4.24 1.26
CA ILE A 70 16.89 -4.60 0.44
C ILE A 70 16.82 -6.06 0.03
N VAL A 71 16.52 -6.96 0.97
CA VAL A 71 16.41 -8.40 0.69
C VAL A 71 15.25 -8.68 -0.26
N THR A 72 14.09 -8.04 -0.05
CA THR A 72 12.93 -8.19 -0.95
C THR A 72 13.23 -7.71 -2.35
N TRP A 73 14.01 -6.63 -2.50
CA TRP A 73 14.46 -6.13 -3.79
C TRP A 73 15.45 -7.09 -4.47
N TRP A 74 16.38 -7.67 -3.73
CA TRP A 74 17.38 -8.59 -4.29
C TRP A 74 16.77 -9.92 -4.78
N ILE A 75 15.72 -10.40 -4.11
CA ILE A 75 15.06 -11.68 -4.43
C ILE A 75 14.06 -11.55 -5.60
N ASN A 76 13.57 -10.34 -5.89
CA ASN A 76 12.47 -10.08 -6.83
C ASN A 76 12.97 -9.57 -8.18
#